data_AF-A0AAV3P4M2-F1
#
_entry.id   AF-A0AAV3P4M2-F1
#
_cell.length_a   1.000
_cell.length_b   1.000
_cell.length_c   1.000
_cell.angle_alpha   90.00
_cell.angle_beta   90.00
_cell.angle_gamma   90.00
#
_symmetry.space_group_name_H-M   'P 1'
#
loop_
_entity.id
_entity.type
_entity.pdbx_description
1 polymer ?
#
loop_
_entity_poly.entity_id
_entity_poly.type
_entity_poly.pdbx_seq_one_letter_code
_entity_poly.pdbx_strand_id
1 'polypeptide(L)'
;MLPEVGFSDFRVGSQFFVISRKHALRVIEDRKLWRKFRLPCLNVESCYPEEHYFPTLLSMSDPEGCTNFTFTRVNWTDCVDGHPHTYYPQDVSPGLIYTLRESNFSAPYMFARKFSPDCLKPLMKIAESVIFKD
;
A
#
# COMPACT_ATOMS: atom_id res chain seq x y z
N MET A 1 -13.99 -29.62 -6.44
CA MET A 1 -12.70 -29.38 -5.76
C MET A 1 -12.82 -28.06 -5.03
N LEU A 2 -12.45 -27.99 -3.74
CA LEU A 2 -12.50 -26.73 -2.98
C LEU A 2 -11.34 -25.80 -3.41
N PRO A 3 -11.51 -24.47 -3.30
CA PRO A 3 -10.45 -23.53 -3.62
C PRO A 3 -9.30 -23.65 -2.61
N GLU A 4 -8.08 -23.38 -3.08
CA GLU A 4 -6.86 -23.43 -2.27
C GLU A 4 -6.83 -22.33 -1.20
N VAL A 5 -7.51 -21.22 -1.47
CA VAL A 5 -7.76 -20.13 -0.54
C VAL A 5 -9.28 -20.01 -0.43
N GLY A 6 -9.82 -20.17 0.78
CA GLY A 6 -11.24 -19.95 1.03
C GLY A 6 -11.60 -18.48 0.81
N PHE A 7 -12.85 -18.19 0.42
CA PHE A 7 -13.28 -16.81 0.21
C PHE A 7 -13.09 -15.94 1.47
N SER A 8 -13.30 -16.51 2.66
CA SER A 8 -13.07 -15.87 3.95
C SER A 8 -11.61 -15.55 4.25
N ASP A 9 -10.66 -16.18 3.57
CA ASP A 9 -9.22 -16.00 3.76
C ASP A 9 -8.59 -15.13 2.66
N PHE A 10 -9.31 -14.93 1.56
CA PHE A 10 -8.87 -14.09 0.47
C PHE A 10 -8.84 -12.63 0.94
N ARG A 11 -7.73 -11.95 0.70
CA ARG A 11 -7.53 -10.55 1.13
C ARG A 11 -7.22 -9.66 -0.06
N VAL A 12 -7.58 -8.41 0.09
CA VAL A 12 -7.13 -7.28 -0.73
C VAL A 12 -6.38 -6.32 0.19
N GLY A 13 -5.33 -5.70 -0.33
CA GLY A 13 -4.49 -4.76 0.39
C GLY A 13 -3.88 -3.72 -0.53
N SER A 14 -3.00 -2.89 0.02
CA SER A 14 -2.31 -1.88 -0.78
C SER A 14 -1.18 -2.48 -1.61
N GLN A 15 -0.97 -1.95 -2.81
CA GLN A 15 0.25 -2.19 -3.62
C GLN A 15 1.53 -1.73 -2.89
N PHE A 16 1.40 -0.76 -1.97
CA PHE A 16 2.50 -0.22 -1.20
C PHE A 16 2.46 -0.80 0.20
N PHE A 17 3.45 -1.62 0.53
CA PHE A 17 3.54 -2.27 1.82
C PHE A 17 5.00 -2.37 2.27
N VAL A 18 5.18 -2.65 3.56
CA VAL A 18 6.49 -2.93 4.15
C VAL A 18 6.42 -4.34 4.73
N ILE A 19 7.43 -5.15 4.45
CA ILE A 19 7.55 -6.51 5.00
C ILE A 19 8.85 -6.62 5.78
N SER A 20 8.79 -7.39 6.88
CA SER A 20 10.00 -7.78 7.59
C SER A 20 10.80 -8.80 6.76
N ARG A 21 12.10 -8.96 7.08
CA ARG A 21 12.93 -10.03 6.49
C ARG A 21 12.32 -11.42 6.70
N LYS A 22 11.72 -11.67 7.87
CA LYS A 22 11.04 -12.94 8.19
C LYS A 22 9.89 -13.22 7.22
N HIS A 23 9.04 -12.22 6.97
CA HIS A 23 7.90 -12.36 6.04
C HIS A 23 8.36 -12.45 4.58
N ALA A 24 9.42 -11.74 4.19
CA ALA A 24 10.00 -11.84 2.86
C ALA A 24 10.48 -13.27 2.54
N LEU A 25 11.10 -13.95 3.51
CA LEU A 25 11.49 -15.36 3.34
C LEU A 25 10.27 -16.26 3.11
N ARG A 26 9.14 -16.03 3.81
CA ARG A 26 7.91 -16.78 3.59
C ARG A 26 7.32 -16.59 2.21
N VAL A 27 7.39 -15.36 1.67
CA VAL A 27 7.01 -15.09 0.28
C VAL A 27 7.89 -15.86 -0.71
N ILE A 28 9.20 -15.87 -0.49
CA ILE A 28 10.16 -16.55 -1.37
C ILE A 28 10.01 -18.07 -1.30
N GLU A 29 9.62 -18.62 -0.15
CA GLU A 29 9.37 -20.04 0.05
C GLU A 29 8.04 -20.51 -0.55
N ASP A 30 7.05 -19.63 -0.68
CA ASP A 30 5.74 -20.05 -1.16
C ASP A 30 5.80 -20.55 -2.62
N ARG A 31 5.25 -21.75 -2.81
CA ARG A 31 5.01 -22.35 -4.12
C ARG A 31 3.53 -22.60 -4.35
N LYS A 32 2.73 -22.65 -3.28
CA LYS A 32 1.36 -23.15 -3.29
C LYS A 32 0.40 -22.09 -3.86
N LEU A 33 0.50 -20.86 -3.39
CA LEU A 33 -0.29 -19.75 -3.90
C LEU A 33 0.39 -19.12 -5.12
N TRP A 34 1.70 -18.92 -5.07
CA TRP A 34 2.46 -18.28 -6.16
C TRP A 34 2.27 -18.95 -7.51
N ARG A 35 2.20 -20.28 -7.57
CA ARG A 35 1.95 -21.01 -8.83
C ARG A 35 0.64 -20.62 -9.53
N LYS A 36 -0.33 -20.06 -8.79
CA LYS A 36 -1.61 -19.57 -9.29
C LYS A 36 -1.57 -18.07 -9.57
N PHE A 37 -1.04 -17.27 -8.63
CA PHE A 37 -0.96 -15.82 -8.79
C PHE A 37 0.00 -15.36 -9.89
N ARG A 38 0.98 -16.20 -10.28
CA ARG A 38 1.87 -15.91 -11.41
C ARG A 38 1.27 -16.20 -12.79
N LEU A 39 0.10 -16.83 -12.84
CA LEU A 39 -0.55 -17.14 -14.11
C LEU A 39 -1.08 -15.86 -14.75
N PRO A 40 -1.16 -15.80 -16.10
CA PRO A 40 -1.79 -14.68 -16.77
C PRO A 40 -3.21 -14.45 -16.26
N CYS A 41 -3.55 -13.16 -16.09
CA CYS A 41 -4.89 -12.74 -15.74
C CYS A 41 -5.89 -13.15 -16.82
N LEU A 42 -7.04 -13.68 -16.40
CA LEU A 42 -8.16 -13.96 -17.31
C LEU A 42 -8.84 -12.66 -17.78
N ASN A 43 -8.96 -11.70 -16.88
CA ASN A 43 -9.41 -10.34 -17.16
C ASN A 43 -8.37 -9.37 -16.60
N VAL A 44 -7.68 -8.65 -17.47
CA VAL A 44 -6.60 -7.73 -17.10
C VAL A 44 -7.13 -6.49 -16.37
N GLU A 45 -8.38 -6.10 -16.59
CA GLU A 45 -9.00 -4.92 -15.98
C GLU A 45 -9.37 -5.14 -14.49
N SER A 46 -9.38 -6.40 -14.05
CA SER A 46 -9.82 -6.78 -12.70
C SER A 46 -8.84 -7.70 -11.98
N CYS A 47 -7.58 -7.73 -12.41
CA CYS A 47 -6.57 -8.66 -11.91
C CYS A 47 -5.36 -7.90 -11.39
N TYR A 48 -5.30 -7.79 -10.07
CA TYR A 48 -4.25 -7.08 -9.33
C TYR A 48 -3.54 -8.05 -8.39
N PRO A 49 -2.76 -9.02 -8.91
CA PRO A 49 -2.13 -10.06 -8.09
C PRO A 49 -1.26 -9.48 -6.97
N GLU A 50 -0.64 -8.32 -7.18
CA GLU A 50 0.15 -7.60 -6.20
C GLU A 50 -0.69 -7.03 -5.03
N GLU A 51 -1.97 -6.72 -5.26
CA GLU A 51 -2.91 -6.27 -4.20
C GLU A 51 -3.54 -7.44 -3.44
N HIS A 52 -3.41 -8.68 -3.93
CA HIS A 52 -4.08 -9.85 -3.36
C HIS A 52 -3.12 -10.91 -2.81
N TYR A 53 -2.02 -11.20 -3.50
CA TYR A 53 -1.11 -12.31 -3.17
C TYR A 53 -0.47 -12.14 -1.80
N PHE A 54 0.22 -11.02 -1.58
CA PHE A 54 0.92 -10.74 -0.34
C PHE A 54 -0.03 -10.67 0.87
N PRO A 55 -1.13 -9.90 0.86
CA PRO A 55 -2.01 -9.84 2.02
C PRO A 55 -2.68 -11.18 2.29
N THR A 56 -3.06 -11.95 1.26
CA THR A 56 -3.64 -13.28 1.44
C THR A 56 -2.64 -14.26 2.06
N LEU A 57 -1.43 -14.36 1.49
CA LEU A 57 -0.40 -15.27 1.99
C LEU A 57 -0.01 -14.92 3.44
N LEU A 58 0.23 -13.64 3.72
CA LEU A 58 0.74 -13.21 5.02
C LEU A 58 -0.33 -13.28 6.11
N SER A 59 -1.60 -12.94 5.80
CA SER A 59 -2.69 -13.06 6.79
C SER A 59 -2.99 -14.52 7.17
N MET A 60 -2.77 -15.46 6.26
CA MET A 60 -2.94 -16.89 6.52
C MET A 60 -1.71 -17.50 7.24
N SER A 61 -0.50 -17.00 6.98
CA SER A 61 0.74 -17.62 7.44
C SER A 61 1.25 -17.08 8.78
N ASP A 62 1.01 -15.81 9.11
CA ASP A 62 1.47 -15.17 10.35
C ASP A 62 0.52 -14.02 10.76
N PRO A 63 -0.73 -14.32 11.16
CA PRO A 63 -1.75 -13.30 11.43
C PRO A 63 -1.37 -12.35 12.56
N GLU A 64 -0.70 -12.85 13.61
CA GLU A 64 -0.24 -12.04 14.75
C GLU A 64 1.00 -11.20 14.39
N GLY A 65 1.79 -11.64 13.40
CA GLY A 65 2.94 -10.91 12.88
C GLY A 65 2.58 -9.82 11.87
N CYS A 66 1.31 -9.68 11.49
CA CYS A 66 0.83 -8.70 10.51
C CYS A 66 0.00 -7.62 11.19
N THR A 67 0.35 -6.35 10.97
CA THR A 67 -0.37 -5.20 11.57
C THR A 67 -1.65 -4.83 10.84
N ASN A 68 -1.92 -5.43 9.67
CA ASN A 68 -2.99 -5.03 8.74
C ASN A 68 -2.98 -3.53 8.41
N PHE A 69 -1.80 -2.91 8.48
CA PHE A 69 -1.56 -1.48 8.27
C PHE A 69 -0.40 -1.27 7.28
N THR A 70 -0.53 -0.26 6.42
CA THR A 70 0.56 0.20 5.55
C THR A 70 1.00 1.60 5.97
N PHE A 71 2.31 1.87 5.86
CA PHE A 71 2.88 3.18 6.12
C PHE A 71 2.60 4.22 5.03
N THR A 72 1.89 3.86 3.96
CA THR A 72 1.56 4.76 2.85
C THR A 72 0.14 5.31 2.97
N ARG A 73 0.02 6.61 3.22
CA ARG A 73 -1.26 7.34 3.16
C ARG A 73 -1.72 7.48 1.70
N VAL A 74 -2.98 7.16 1.46
CA VAL A 74 -3.63 7.34 0.16
C VAL A 74 -4.96 8.07 0.39
N ASN A 75 -5.19 9.13 -0.39
CA ASN A 75 -6.45 9.84 -0.38
C ASN A 75 -7.38 9.31 -1.49
N TRP A 76 -8.51 8.74 -1.11
CA TRP A 76 -9.48 8.12 -2.02
C TRP A 76 -10.76 8.95 -2.24
N THR A 77 -10.86 10.17 -1.69
CA THR A 77 -12.10 10.97 -1.71
C THR A 77 -12.59 11.31 -3.13
N ASP A 78 -11.68 11.51 -4.08
CA ASP A 78 -12.00 11.80 -5.49
C ASP A 78 -11.46 10.70 -6.42
N CYS A 79 -11.73 9.44 -6.08
CA CYS A 79 -11.26 8.31 -6.87
C CYS A 79 -11.86 8.35 -8.29
N VAL A 80 -11.00 8.30 -9.31
CA VAL A 80 -11.39 8.22 -10.72
C VAL A 80 -10.70 7.00 -11.33
N ASP A 81 -11.46 6.07 -11.91
CA ASP A 81 -10.95 4.86 -12.56
C ASP A 81 -9.98 4.04 -11.69
N GLY A 82 -10.25 3.93 -10.40
CA GLY A 82 -9.39 3.20 -9.46
C GLY A 82 -8.09 3.94 -9.09
N HIS A 83 -7.93 5.20 -9.49
CA HIS A 83 -6.80 6.04 -9.11
C HIS A 83 -7.15 6.96 -7.94
N PRO A 84 -6.28 7.05 -6.92
CA PRO A 84 -6.48 7.95 -5.80
C PRO A 84 -6.27 9.41 -6.21
N HIS A 85 -6.73 10.33 -5.36
CA HIS A 85 -6.56 11.76 -5.51
C HIS A 85 -5.08 12.11 -5.75
N THR A 86 -4.85 13.00 -6.73
CA THR A 86 -3.51 13.49 -7.08
C THR A 86 -3.36 14.93 -6.59
N TYR A 87 -2.46 15.14 -5.63
CA TYR A 87 -2.05 16.46 -5.18
C TYR A 87 -1.18 17.15 -6.22
N TYR A 88 -1.46 18.43 -6.45
CA TYR A 88 -0.75 19.32 -7.36
C TYR A 88 0.02 20.40 -6.57
N PRO A 89 0.89 21.20 -7.22
CA PRO A 89 1.75 22.17 -6.53
C PRO A 89 1.01 23.12 -5.60
N GLN A 90 -0.23 23.52 -5.95
CA GLN A 90 -1.07 24.40 -5.13
C GLN A 90 -1.57 23.76 -3.82
N ASP A 91 -1.61 22.43 -3.75
CA ASP A 91 -2.05 21.70 -2.56
C ASP A 91 -0.92 21.54 -1.54
N VAL A 92 0.34 21.61 -2.00
CA VAL A 92 1.53 21.38 -1.18
C VAL A 92 1.68 22.49 -0.14
N SER A 93 1.46 22.13 1.12
CA SER A 93 1.59 23.02 2.27
C SER A 93 2.11 22.26 3.50
N PRO A 94 2.68 22.95 4.50
CA PRO A 94 3.01 22.32 5.77
C PRO A 94 1.81 21.61 6.41
N GLY A 95 0.63 22.24 6.36
CA GLY A 95 -0.62 21.68 6.88
C GLY A 95 -0.96 20.33 6.22
N LEU A 96 -0.85 20.24 4.90
CA LEU A 96 -1.05 18.98 4.18
C LEU A 96 -0.09 17.89 4.68
N ILE A 97 1.20 18.18 4.86
CA ILE A 97 2.17 17.19 5.32
C ILE A 97 1.83 16.67 6.72
N TYR A 98 1.42 17.54 7.65
CA TYR A 98 0.99 17.11 8.99
C TYR A 98 -0.25 16.22 8.91
N THR A 99 -1.28 16.61 8.16
CA THR A 99 -2.48 15.80 7.97
C THR A 99 -2.17 14.44 7.33
N LEU A 100 -1.21 14.37 6.41
CA LEU A 100 -0.83 13.11 5.77
C LEU A 100 -0.14 12.12 6.73
N ARG A 101 0.50 12.62 7.81
CA ARG A 101 1.14 11.78 8.83
C ARG A 101 0.14 11.16 9.81
N GLU A 102 -1.02 11.79 10.00
CA GLU A 102 -2.04 11.34 10.95
C GLU A 102 -2.56 9.94 10.59
N SER A 103 -2.63 9.05 11.59
CA SER A 103 -3.19 7.71 11.44
C SER A 103 -4.00 7.32 12.67
N ASN A 104 -4.98 6.43 12.48
CA ASN A 104 -5.73 5.80 13.58
C ASN A 104 -5.08 4.50 14.06
N PHE A 105 -3.85 4.22 13.60
CA PHE A 105 -3.11 3.00 13.92
C PHE A 105 -1.99 3.32 14.93
N SER A 106 -1.25 2.29 15.35
CA SER A 106 -0.18 2.45 16.34
C SER A 106 1.02 3.28 15.86
N ALA A 107 1.07 3.68 14.58
CA ALA A 107 2.17 4.43 14.00
C ALA A 107 1.67 5.43 12.94
N PRO A 108 2.30 6.61 12.80
CA PRO A 108 1.97 7.56 11.74
C PRO A 108 2.26 6.98 10.35
N TYR A 109 1.66 7.56 9.32
CA TYR A 109 2.08 7.29 7.96
C TYR A 109 3.46 7.92 7.69
N MET A 110 4.32 7.17 7.00
CA MET A 110 5.68 7.61 6.63
C MET A 110 5.78 8.00 5.16
N PHE A 111 4.86 7.52 4.33
CA PHE A 111 4.80 7.80 2.90
C PHE A 111 3.41 8.30 2.53
N ALA A 112 3.30 9.03 1.42
CA ALA A 112 2.02 9.46 0.89
C ALA A 112 2.03 9.44 -0.64
N ARG A 113 0.86 9.16 -1.23
CA ARG A 113 0.60 9.28 -2.67
C ARG A 113 -0.85 9.76 -2.91
N LYS A 114 -1.16 10.37 -4.04
CA LYS A 114 -0.32 10.59 -5.24
C LYS A 114 0.01 12.08 -5.39
N PHE A 115 1.23 12.39 -5.79
CA PHE A 115 1.64 13.77 -6.12
C PHE A 115 1.93 13.84 -7.62
N SER A 116 1.57 14.95 -8.27
CA SER A 116 2.03 15.22 -9.62
C SER A 116 3.55 15.44 -9.64
N PRO A 117 4.25 15.18 -10.76
CA PRO A 117 5.69 15.40 -10.86
C PRO A 117 6.12 16.84 -10.51
N ASP A 118 5.27 17.83 -10.81
CA ASP A 118 5.53 19.24 -10.56
C ASP A 118 5.55 19.60 -9.07
N CYS A 119 5.07 18.71 -8.19
CA CYS A 119 5.16 18.88 -6.74
C CYS A 119 6.58 18.81 -6.19
N LEU A 120 7.58 18.35 -6.98
CA LEU A 120 8.95 18.23 -6.49
C LEU A 120 9.49 19.55 -5.93
N LYS A 121 9.36 20.66 -6.68
CA LYS A 121 9.87 21.97 -6.25
C LYS A 121 9.24 22.46 -4.93
N PRO A 122 7.90 22.53 -4.79
CA PRO A 122 7.29 22.97 -3.54
C PRO A 122 7.55 22.01 -2.38
N LEU A 123 7.62 20.69 -2.60
CA LEU A 123 8.00 19.72 -1.57
C LEU A 123 9.44 19.96 -1.07
N MET A 124 10.39 20.15 -1.98
CA MET A 124 11.77 20.45 -1.62
C MET A 124 11.90 21.79 -0.87
N LYS A 125 11.07 22.79 -1.20
CA LYS A 125 11.06 24.08 -0.51
C LYS A 125 10.68 23.98 0.98
N ILE A 126 9.87 22.99 1.35
CA ILE A 126 9.45 22.75 2.74
C ILE A 126 10.16 21.56 3.40
N ALA A 127 11.11 20.93 2.70
CA ALA A 127 11.70 19.67 3.14
C ALA A 127 12.43 19.82 4.48
N GLU A 128 13.37 20.77 4.60
CA GLU A 128 14.14 20.99 5.82
C GLU A 128 13.31 21.56 6.98
N SER A 129 12.29 22.37 6.68
CA SER A 129 11.47 23.04 7.70
C SER A 129 10.31 22.20 8.21
N VAL A 130 9.86 21.19 7.44
CA VAL A 130 8.64 20.40 7.73
C VAL A 130 8.88 18.91 7.56
N ILE A 131 9.32 18.46 6.37
CA ILE A 131 9.34 17.02 6.05
C ILE A 131 10.40 16.27 6.87
N PHE A 132 11.58 16.88 7.05
CA PHE A 132 12.68 16.31 7.83
C PHE A 132 12.70 16.77 9.28
N LYS A 133 11.66 17.49 9.72
CA LYS A 133 11.43 17.78 11.13
C LYS A 133 10.43 16.77 11.67
N ASP A 134 10.95 15.87 12.49
CA ASP A 134 10.20 14.99 13.36
C ASP A 134 9.98 15.67 14.71
#